data_AF-A0A942N717-F1
#
_entry.id   AF-A0A942N717-F1
#
_cell.length_a   1.000
_cell.length_b   1.000
_cell.length_c   1.000
_cell.angle_alpha   90.00
_cell.angle_beta   90.00
_cell.angle_gamma   90.00
#
_symmetry.space_group_name_H-M   'P 1'
#
loop_
_entity.id
_entity.type
_entity.pdbx_description
1 polymer ?
#
loop_
_entity_poly.entity_id
_entity_poly.type
_entity_poly.pdbx_seq_one_letter_code
_entity_poly.pdbx_strand_id
1 'polypeptide(L)' 'MFKEKQYLLAVPNFSDGRRKEVIEAIVAPLRDVEGVKLVSYEPEHDFNRTVVTVIGEPAPLKEALLNMASKAY' A
#
# COMPACT_ATOMS: atom_id res chain seq x y z
N MET A 1 -26.74 -2.18 17.47
CA MET A 1 -25.92 -0.99 17.11
C MET A 1 -25.09 -1.35 15.89
N PHE A 2 -25.32 -0.71 14.76
CA PHE A 2 -24.39 -0.80 13.64
C PHE A 2 -23.19 0.08 13.97
N LYS A 3 -21.99 -0.51 13.98
CA LYS A 3 -20.75 0.26 14.13
C LYS A 3 -20.55 1.01 12.81
N GLU A 4 -20.36 2.33 12.86
CA GLU A 4 -20.07 3.10 11.65
C GLU A 4 -18.83 2.54 10.96
N LYS A 5 -18.88 2.41 9.64
CA LYS A 5 -17.71 2.01 8.86
C LYS A 5 -16.64 3.09 8.99
N GLN A 6 -15.46 2.70 9.45
CA GLN A 6 -14.29 3.56 9.54
C GLN A 6 -13.32 3.23 8.43
N TYR A 7 -12.75 4.25 7.83
CA TYR A 7 -11.69 4.11 6.83
C TYR A 7 -10.47 4.91 7.27
N LEU A 8 -9.30 4.31 7.09
CA LEU A 8 -8.01 4.94 7.34
C LEU A 8 -7.30 5.13 6.00
N LEU A 9 -6.72 6.30 5.79
CA LEU A 9 -5.81 6.57 4.69
C LEU A 9 -4.37 6.38 5.19
N ALA A 10 -3.57 5.60 4.48
CA ALA A 10 -2.15 5.43 4.73
C ALA A 10 -1.33 5.78 3.49
N VAL A 11 -0.16 6.37 3.72
CA VAL A 11 0.77 6.81 2.67
C VAL A 11 2.18 6.22 2.90
N PRO A 12 2.34 4.89 2.84
CA PRO A 12 3.66 4.28 2.99
C PRO A 12 4.62 4.72 1.88
N ASN A 13 5.89 4.88 2.25
CA ASN A 13 6.97 5.32 1.38
C ASN A 13 8.04 4.23 1.32
N PHE A 14 8.45 3.85 0.12
CA PHE A 14 9.49 2.84 -0.11
C PHE A 14 10.67 3.47 -0.85
N SER A 15 11.91 3.15 -0.42
CA SER A 15 13.15 3.67 -1.03
C SER A 15 13.54 2.93 -2.32
N ASP A 16 12.56 2.75 -3.21
CA ASP A 16 12.76 2.20 -4.54
C ASP A 16 11.85 2.92 -5.53
N GLY A 17 12.44 3.58 -6.52
CA GLY A 17 11.71 4.26 -7.60
C GLY A 17 12.12 3.77 -8.99
N ARG A 18 12.94 2.72 -9.07
CA ARG A 18 13.62 2.31 -10.32
C ARG A 18 13.35 0.86 -10.70
N ARG A 19 13.33 -0.04 -9.71
CA ARG A 19 13.14 -1.49 -9.94
C ARG A 19 11.66 -1.79 -10.02
N LYS A 20 11.11 -1.79 -11.23
CA LYS A 20 9.66 -1.99 -11.46
C LYS A 20 9.17 -3.30 -10.84
N GLU A 21 9.96 -4.36 -10.92
CA GLU A 21 9.65 -5.66 -10.33
C GLU A 21 9.51 -5.62 -8.81
N VAL A 22 10.35 -4.84 -8.12
CA VAL A 22 10.28 -4.64 -6.66
C VAL A 22 9.05 -3.82 -6.31
N ILE A 23 8.81 -2.73 -7.06
CA ILE A 23 7.65 -1.85 -6.85
C ILE A 23 6.34 -2.64 -7.05
N GLU A 24 6.22 -3.42 -8.12
CA GLU A 24 5.04 -4.25 -8.38
C GLU A 24 4.87 -5.34 -7.31
N ALA A 25 5.96 -5.96 -6.83
CA ALA A 25 5.89 -6.91 -5.73
C ALA A 25 5.39 -6.26 -4.44
N ILE A 26 5.75 -5.01 -4.17
CA ILE A 26 5.30 -4.24 -3.00
C ILE A 26 3.81 -3.89 -3.11
N VAL A 27 3.30 -3.48 -4.27
CA VAL A 27 1.88 -3.06 -4.41
C VAL A 27 0.92 -4.21 -4.69
N ALA A 28 1.38 -5.35 -5.21
CA ALA A 28 0.54 -6.49 -5.52
C ALA A 28 -0.30 -6.99 -4.33
N PRO A 29 0.21 -7.07 -3.07
CA PRO A 29 -0.58 -7.47 -1.91
C PRO A 29 -1.76 -6.55 -1.57
N LEU A 30 -1.83 -5.34 -2.13
CA LEU A 30 -2.97 -4.43 -1.95
C LEU A 30 -4.12 -4.72 -2.92
N ARG A 31 -3.87 -5.50 -3.98
CA ARG A 31 -4.88 -5.86 -4.98
C ARG A 31 -5.76 -6.97 -4.40
N ASP A 32 -7.06 -6.88 -4.66
CA ASP A 32 -8.06 -7.90 -4.29
C ASP A 32 -8.22 -8.19 -2.78
N VAL A 33 -7.79 -7.25 -1.91
CA VAL A 33 -8.03 -7.32 -0.47
C VAL A 33 -9.38 -6.68 -0.14
N GLU A 34 -10.34 -7.48 0.33
CA GLU A 34 -11.65 -6.97 0.75
C GLU A 34 -11.50 -5.90 1.85
N GLY A 35 -12.17 -4.77 1.66
CA GLY A 35 -12.09 -3.64 2.59
C GLY A 35 -10.83 -2.77 2.43
N VAL A 36 -10.00 -3.01 1.42
CA VAL A 36 -8.82 -2.19 1.09
C VAL A 36 -8.87 -1.75 -0.37
N LYS A 37 -8.42 -0.53 -0.64
CA LYS A 37 -8.32 0.05 -1.97
C LYS A 37 -6.97 0.73 -2.15
N LEU A 38 -6.18 0.21 -3.09
CA LEU A 38 -5.07 0.95 -3.67
C LEU A 38 -5.60 2.16 -4.45
N VAL A 39 -5.23 3.37 -4.03
CA VAL A 39 -5.65 4.63 -4.66
C VAL A 39 -4.65 5.03 -5.75
N SER A 40 -3.37 5.08 -5.42
CA SER A 40 -2.28 5.34 -6.37
C SER A 40 -0.97 4.73 -5.87
N TYR A 41 -0.03 4.53 -6.78
CA TYR A 41 1.38 4.36 -6.45
C TYR A 41 2.21 5.13 -7.47
N GLU A 42 3.15 5.91 -6.98
CA GLU A 42 3.85 6.95 -7.74
C GLU A 42 5.36 6.71 -7.58
N PRO A 43 5.97 5.91 -8.46
CA PRO A 43 7.40 5.72 -8.48
C PRO A 43 8.12 6.95 -9.06
N GLU A 44 9.04 7.49 -8.30
CA GLU A 44 9.89 8.62 -8.65
C GLU A 44 11.32 8.13 -8.91
N HIS A 45 11.69 8.05 -10.19
CA HIS A 45 12.98 7.51 -10.63
C HIS A 45 14.19 8.29 -10.06
N ASP A 46 14.11 9.63 -10.06
CA ASP A 46 15.21 10.51 -9.67
C ASP A 46 15.48 10.46 -8.16
N PHE A 47 14.41 10.49 -7.36
CA PHE A 47 14.49 10.38 -5.90
C PHE A 47 14.65 8.94 -5.39
N ASN A 48 14.54 7.95 -6.30
CA ASN A 48 14.54 6.52 -5.99
C ASN A 48 13.57 6.19 -4.84
N ARG A 49 12.32 6.65 -4.99
CA ARG A 49 11.26 6.45 -4.00
C ARG A 49 9.95 6.08 -4.70
N THR A 50 9.12 5.28 -4.06
CA THR A 50 7.71 5.11 -4.44
C THR A 50 6.82 5.51 -3.28
N VAL A 51 5.90 6.43 -3.56
CA VAL A 51 4.81 6.79 -2.64
C VAL A 51 3.59 5.95 -2.99
N VAL A 52 3.01 5.24 -2.02
CA VAL A 52 1.78 4.46 -2.25
C VAL A 52 0.66 5.06 -1.42
N THR A 53 -0.48 5.36 -2.05
CA THR A 53 -1.68 5.84 -1.36
C THR A 53 -2.70 4.70 -1.29
N VAL A 54 -3.09 4.32 -0.07
CA VAL A 54 -4.04 3.22 0.16
C VAL A 54 -5.06 3.64 1.22
N ILE A 55 -6.32 3.26 1.02
CA ILE A 55 -7.41 3.49 1.97
C ILE A 55 -8.11 2.16 2.30
N GLY A 56 -8.51 1.95 3.55
CA GLY A 56 -9.23 0.73 3.91
C GLY A 56 -9.76 0.70 5.33
N GLU A 57 -10.51 -0.35 5.64
CA GLU A 57 -10.98 -0.64 6.99
C GLU A 57 -9.79 -1.01 7.90
N PRO A 58 -9.77 -0.64 9.20
CA PRO A 58 -8.56 -0.72 10.02
C PRO A 58 -7.88 -2.10 10.08
N ALA A 59 -8.65 -3.18 10.23
CA ALA A 59 -8.13 -4.53 10.32
C ALA A 59 -7.52 -5.03 9.00
N PRO A 60 -8.24 -5.05 7.86
CA PRO A 60 -7.67 -5.52 6.60
C PRO A 60 -6.56 -4.59 6.09
N LEU A 61 -6.65 -3.26 6.33
CA LEU A 61 -5.59 -2.33 5.97
C LEU A 61 -4.29 -2.63 6.71
N LYS A 62 -4.34 -2.93 8.01
CA LYS A 62 -3.15 -3.28 8.79
C LYS A 62 -2.42 -4.50 8.20
N GLU A 63 -3.15 -5.58 7.92
CA GLU A 63 -2.57 -6.80 7.35
C GLU A 63 -2.00 -6.53 5.95
N ALA A 64 -2.70 -5.74 5.13
CA ALA A 64 -2.22 -5.33 3.81
C ALA A 64 -0.90 -4.55 3.90
N LEU A 65 -0.79 -3.58 4.82
CA LEU A 65 0.44 -2.79 5.03
C LEU A 65 1.61 -3.65 5.50
N LEU A 66 1.39 -4.62 6.39
CA LEU A 66 2.42 -5.56 6.84
C LEU A 66 2.89 -6.46 5.69
N ASN A 67 1.96 -6.94 4.87
CA ASN A 67 2.29 -7.74 3.69
C ASN A 67 3.13 -6.94 2.68
N MET A 68 2.78 -5.68 2.39
CA MET A 68 3.60 -4.82 1.54
C MET A 68 5.02 -4.65 2.09
N ALA A 69 5.15 -4.38 3.40
CA ALA A 69 6.44 -4.20 4.04
C ALA A 69 7.32 -5.46 3.93
N SER A 70 6.72 -6.65 4.02
CA SER A 70 7.44 -7.93 3.85
C SER A 70 8.02 -8.15 2.45
N LYS A 71 7.52 -7.43 1.42
CA LYS A 71 8.03 -7.51 0.05
C LYS A 71 9.17 -6.52 -0.23
N ALA A 72 9.40 -5.58 0.69
CA ALA A 72 10.48 -4.61 0.62
C ALA A 72 11.74 -5.04 1.38
N TYR A 73 11.69 -6.17 2.10
CA TYR A 73 12.80 -6.82 2.81
C TYR A 73 13.24 -8.06 2.04
#